data_AF-A0A2A4T3E5-F1
#
_entry.id   AF-A0A2A4T3E5-F1
#
_cell.length_a   1.000
_cell.length_b   1.000
_cell.length_c   1.000
_cell.angle_alpha   90.00
_cell.angle_beta   90.00
_cell.angle_gamma   90.00
#
_symmetry.space_group_name_H-M   'P 1'
#
loop_
_entity.id
_entity.type
_entity.pdbx_description
1 polymer ?
#
loop_
_entity_poly.entity_id
_entity_poly.type
_entity_poly.pdbx_seq_one_letter_code
_entity_poly.pdbx_strand_id
1 'polypeptide(L)'
;MKFIPEASWACIKELEKVKIYGNLISAMEGEALQWRKWFGEEKAEIADLPKTFKDVSLFHRLLLLRAMRPDRLSGALKEFVSIELGEKYVEQPSFNMAKTYSEMSPKVPVFFVLFPGVDPTPDVERIGKNYDKSLSDGTLLNISMGQG
;
A
#
# COMPACT_ATOMS: atom_id res chain seq x y z
N MET A 1 24.09 20.89 4.31
CA MET A 1 23.47 19.74 3.63
C MET A 1 22.70 20.15 2.37
N LYS A 2 23.38 20.57 1.28
CA LYS A 2 22.72 21.16 0.08
C LYS A 2 21.87 20.19 -0.77
N PHE A 3 21.83 18.90 -0.44
CA PHE A 3 21.12 17.88 -1.22
C PHE A 3 19.69 17.60 -0.71
N ILE A 4 19.33 18.13 0.46
CA ILE A 4 18.02 17.93 1.06
C ILE A 4 17.09 19.08 0.65
N PRO A 5 15.90 18.81 0.10
CA PRO A 5 14.92 19.84 -0.19
C PRO A 5 14.49 20.57 1.07
N GLU A 6 14.25 21.87 0.97
CA GLU A 6 13.83 22.70 2.10
C GLU A 6 12.54 22.17 2.77
N ALA A 7 11.61 21.65 1.97
CA ALA A 7 10.38 21.03 2.45
C ALA A 7 10.63 19.81 3.36
N SER A 8 11.68 19.02 3.09
CA SER A 8 12.05 17.86 3.92
C SER A 8 12.72 18.27 5.22
N TRP A 9 13.34 19.46 5.27
CA TRP A 9 14.10 19.91 6.42
C TRP A 9 13.25 20.10 7.68
N ALA A 10 12.03 20.62 7.53
CA ALA A 10 11.07 20.72 8.63
C ALA A 10 10.74 19.33 9.22
N CYS A 11 10.49 18.35 8.35
CA CYS A 11 10.21 16.97 8.77
C CYS A 11 11.40 16.33 9.49
N ILE A 12 12.63 16.58 9.03
CA ILE A 12 13.85 16.05 9.65
C ILE A 12 14.07 16.63 11.05
N LYS A 13 13.85 17.94 11.22
CA LYS A 13 13.93 18.59 12.54
C LYS A 13 12.89 18.06 13.52
N GLU A 14 11.67 17.81 13.05
CA GLU A 14 10.64 17.19 13.90
C GLU A 14 10.98 15.73 14.22
N LEU A 15 11.56 14.99 13.27
CA LEU A 15 11.97 13.61 13.47
C LEU A 15 13.07 13.49 14.53
N GLU A 16 14.03 14.42 14.57
CA GLU A 16 15.10 14.46 15.58
C GLU A 16 14.57 14.52 17.03
N LYS A 17 13.37 15.06 17.25
CA LYS A 17 12.74 15.09 18.59
C LYS A 17 12.35 13.69 19.08
N VAL A 18 12.23 12.71 18.20
CA VAL A 18 11.96 11.32 18.57
C VAL A 18 13.26 10.70 19.09
N LYS A 19 13.20 10.11 20.29
CA LYS A 19 14.37 9.66 21.08
C LYS A 19 15.45 8.91 20.29
N ILE A 20 15.06 8.01 19.39
CA ILE A 20 15.99 7.21 18.59
C ILE A 20 16.76 8.04 17.55
N TYR A 21 16.25 9.20 17.16
CA TYR A 21 16.83 10.15 16.20
C TYR A 21 17.42 11.39 16.87
N GLY A 22 17.61 11.40 18.20
CA GLY A 22 18.03 12.58 18.96
C GLY A 22 19.33 13.25 18.51
N ASN A 23 20.13 12.57 17.70
CA ASN A 23 21.37 13.07 17.11
C ASN A 23 21.37 13.06 15.57
N LEU A 24 20.19 13.02 14.93
CA LEU A 24 20.05 12.83 13.49
C LEU A 24 20.75 13.93 12.70
N ILE A 25 20.56 15.20 13.04
CA ILE A 25 21.19 16.30 12.30
C ILE A 25 22.71 16.26 12.45
N SER A 26 23.21 16.09 13.67
CA SER A 26 24.66 15.98 13.92
C SER A 26 25.28 14.77 13.21
N ALA A 27 24.59 13.64 13.17
CA ALA A 27 25.04 12.46 12.44
C ALA A 27 25.05 12.70 10.92
N MET A 28 24.06 13.43 10.39
CA MET A 28 24.02 13.83 8.99
C MET A 28 25.13 14.80 8.60
N GLU A 29 25.61 15.63 9.53
CA GLU A 29 26.78 16.49 9.32
C GLU A 29 28.08 15.70 9.38
N GLY A 30 28.22 14.78 10.35
CA GLY A 30 29.39 13.94 10.53
C GLY A 30 29.58 12.88 9.44
N GLU A 31 28.49 12.39 8.84
CA GLU A 31 28.47 11.34 7.81
C GLU A 31 27.90 11.86 6.47
N ALA A 32 28.14 13.15 6.15
CA ALA A 32 27.46 13.84 5.06
C ALA A 32 27.57 13.17 3.68
N LEU A 33 28.71 12.53 3.39
CA LEU A 33 28.92 11.82 2.12
C LEU A 33 28.05 10.56 2.04
N GLN A 34 27.94 9.80 3.13
CA GLN A 34 27.13 8.59 3.21
C GLN A 34 25.64 8.92 3.13
N TRP A 35 25.20 9.96 3.83
CA TRP A 35 23.81 10.43 3.74
C TRP A 35 23.46 10.94 2.36
N ARG A 36 24.37 11.67 1.69
CA ARG A 36 24.17 12.11 0.31
C ARG A 36 24.08 10.93 -0.65
N LYS A 37 24.92 9.92 -0.45
CA LYS A 37 24.88 8.67 -1.23
C LYS A 37 23.52 7.98 -1.04
N TRP A 38 23.15 7.68 0.21
CA TRP A 38 21.88 7.03 0.53
C TRP A 38 20.67 7.80 -0.01
N PHE A 39 20.67 9.13 0.14
CA PHE A 39 19.60 9.98 -0.37
C PHE A 39 19.50 9.91 -1.90
N GLY A 40 20.61 9.73 -2.61
CA GLY A 40 20.66 9.59 -4.07
C GLY A 40 20.39 8.18 -4.59
N GLU A 41 20.30 7.16 -3.72
CA GLU A 41 20.02 5.79 -4.15
C GLU A 41 18.63 5.70 -4.77
N GLU A 42 18.52 4.97 -5.88
CA GLU A 42 17.23 4.72 -6.51
C GLU A 42 16.32 3.99 -5.53
N LYS A 43 16.85 2.96 -4.85
CA LYS A 43 16.15 2.11 -3.87
C LYS A 43 16.60 2.37 -2.43
N ALA A 44 16.50 3.62 -1.98
CA ALA A 44 16.92 4.05 -0.64
C ALA A 44 16.29 3.23 0.51
N GLU A 45 15.09 2.68 0.30
CA GLU A 45 14.37 1.86 1.27
C GLU A 45 15.06 0.54 1.62
N ILE A 46 15.83 -0.05 0.70
CA ILE A 46 16.63 -1.26 0.95
C ILE A 46 18.14 -0.99 1.04
N ALA A 47 18.58 0.22 0.66
CA ALA A 47 19.99 0.60 0.75
C ALA A 47 20.45 0.65 2.21
N ASP A 48 21.73 0.34 2.43
CA ASP A 48 22.34 0.47 3.76
C ASP A 48 22.27 1.92 4.25
N LEU A 49 21.81 2.09 5.48
CA LEU A 49 21.84 3.40 6.13
C LEU A 49 23.26 3.73 6.58
N PRO A 50 23.58 5.02 6.72
CA PRO A 50 24.84 5.46 7.34
C PRO A 50 25.03 4.86 8.74
N LYS A 51 26.30 4.74 9.16
CA LYS A 51 26.73 3.93 10.30
C LYS A 51 25.94 4.24 11.57
N THR A 52 25.62 5.51 11.82
CA THR A 52 24.86 5.92 13.02
C THR A 52 23.46 5.32 13.09
N PHE A 53 22.81 5.06 11.96
CA PHE A 53 21.44 4.53 11.89
C PHE A 53 21.34 3.21 11.13
N LYS A 54 22.45 2.47 11.01
CA LYS A 54 22.50 1.20 10.27
C LYS A 54 21.50 0.18 10.80
N ASP A 55 21.37 0.10 12.14
CA ASP A 55 20.64 -0.96 12.83
C ASP A 55 19.26 -0.50 13.35
N VAL A 56 18.69 0.57 12.79
CA VAL A 56 17.32 0.98 13.13
C VAL A 56 16.33 -0.08 12.64
N SER A 57 15.24 -0.29 13.39
CA SER A 57 14.19 -1.22 12.97
C SER A 57 13.52 -0.77 11.67
N LEU A 58 12.82 -1.70 11.00
CA LEU A 58 12.09 -1.39 9.76
C LEU A 58 11.08 -0.26 9.93
N PHE A 59 10.35 -0.24 11.06
CA PHE A 59 9.42 0.84 11.37
C PHE A 59 10.10 2.20 11.47
N HIS A 60 11.26 2.27 12.15
CA HIS A 60 12.04 3.49 12.23
C HIS A 60 12.56 3.90 10.84
N ARG A 61 13.07 2.96 10.05
CA ARG A 61 13.44 3.24 8.66
C ARG A 61 12.30 3.87 7.84
N LEU A 62 11.04 3.47 8.05
CA LEU A 62 9.88 4.12 7.43
C LEU A 62 9.73 5.60 7.83
N LEU A 63 9.94 5.94 9.10
CA LEU A 63 9.88 7.33 9.57
C LEU A 63 10.95 8.20 8.92
N LEU A 64 12.16 7.65 8.79
CA LEU A 64 13.27 8.32 8.12
C LEU A 64 12.99 8.54 6.62
N LEU A 65 12.48 7.52 5.93
CA LEU A 65 12.05 7.62 4.53
C LEU A 65 10.93 8.65 4.38
N ARG A 66 9.93 8.66 5.27
CA ARG A 66 8.85 9.65 5.23
C ARG A 66 9.39 11.09 5.34
N ALA A 67 10.42 11.32 6.15
CA ALA A 67 11.02 12.65 6.31
C ALA A 67 11.92 13.04 5.14
N MET A 68 12.69 12.10 4.58
CA MET A 68 13.76 12.38 3.61
C MET A 68 13.45 11.96 2.16
N ARG A 69 12.82 10.80 1.96
CA ARG A 69 12.52 10.17 0.66
C ARG A 69 11.07 9.68 0.59
N PRO A 70 10.08 10.60 0.69
CA PRO A 70 8.66 10.22 0.70
C PRO A 70 8.23 9.53 -0.60
N ASP A 71 8.94 9.74 -1.70
CA ASP A 71 8.75 9.04 -2.97
C ASP A 71 8.94 7.52 -2.86
N ARG A 72 9.77 7.06 -1.92
CA ARG A 72 10.03 5.64 -1.68
C ARG A 72 9.12 5.02 -0.62
N LEU A 73 8.28 5.82 0.04
CA LEU A 73 7.49 5.38 1.18
C LEU A 73 6.49 4.28 0.82
N SER A 74 5.83 4.36 -0.34
CA SER A 74 4.86 3.34 -0.76
C SER A 74 5.49 1.96 -0.93
N GLY A 75 6.67 1.89 -1.56
CA GLY A 75 7.42 0.64 -1.71
C GLY A 75 7.92 0.11 -0.37
N ALA A 76 8.44 0.99 0.48
CA ALA A 76 8.91 0.62 1.81
C ALA A 76 7.80 0.11 2.73
N LEU A 77 6.60 0.72 2.66
CA LEU A 77 5.42 0.26 3.40
C LEU A 77 4.98 -1.13 2.94
N LYS A 78 5.00 -1.37 1.62
CA LYS A 78 4.72 -2.70 1.06
C LYS A 78 5.68 -3.74 1.64
N GLU A 79 6.98 -3.45 1.63
CA GLU A 79 8.00 -4.35 2.17
C GLU A 79 7.82 -4.60 3.67
N PHE A 80 7.58 -3.53 4.44
CA PHE A 80 7.34 -3.63 5.88
C PHE A 80 6.14 -4.52 6.21
N VAL A 81 5.01 -4.33 5.53
CA VAL A 81 3.82 -5.17 5.72
C VAL A 81 4.08 -6.61 5.28
N SER A 82 4.83 -6.81 4.20
CA SER A 82 5.23 -8.14 3.73
C SER A 82 6.07 -8.89 4.76
N ILE A 83 7.05 -8.22 5.38
CA ILE A 83 7.93 -8.83 6.39
C ILE A 83 7.16 -9.11 7.70
N GLU A 84 6.35 -8.17 8.17
CA GLU A 84 5.70 -8.28 9.49
C GLU A 84 4.42 -9.14 9.47
N LEU A 85 3.64 -9.09 8.38
CA LEU A 85 2.35 -9.76 8.27
C LEU A 85 2.34 -10.87 7.20
N GLY A 86 3.22 -10.80 6.20
CA GLY A 86 3.31 -11.75 5.09
C GLY A 86 2.84 -11.18 3.75
N GLU A 87 3.37 -11.74 2.65
CA GLU A 87 3.12 -11.28 1.27
C GLU A 87 1.63 -11.19 0.91
N LYS A 88 0.79 -12.10 1.43
CA LYS A 88 -0.66 -12.12 1.18
C LYS A 88 -1.40 -10.83 1.60
N TYR A 89 -0.79 -9.98 2.43
CA TYR A 89 -1.38 -8.70 2.86
C TYR A 89 -1.01 -7.54 1.95
N VAL A 90 -0.10 -7.74 1.01
CA VAL A 90 0.33 -6.74 0.02
C VAL A 90 0.09 -7.16 -1.42
N GLU A 91 -0.28 -8.42 -1.63
CA GLU A 91 -0.73 -8.95 -2.90
C GLU A 91 -2.26 -9.02 -2.92
N GLN A 92 -2.87 -8.35 -3.88
CA GLN A 92 -4.29 -8.49 -4.12
C GLN A 92 -4.52 -9.72 -5.02
N PRO A 93 -5.19 -10.77 -4.54
CA PRO A 93 -5.52 -11.91 -5.38
C PRO A 93 -6.54 -11.50 -6.46
N SER A 94 -6.50 -12.20 -7.59
CA SER A 94 -7.54 -12.04 -8.63
C SER A 94 -8.93 -12.31 -8.06
N PHE A 95 -9.90 -11.50 -8.47
CA PHE A 95 -11.29 -11.68 -8.07
C PHE A 95 -11.80 -13.06 -8.48
N ASN A 96 -12.48 -13.75 -7.55
CA ASN A 96 -13.09 -15.05 -7.79
C ASN A 96 -14.56 -15.02 -7.35
N MET A 97 -15.46 -14.96 -8.33
CA MET A 97 -16.89 -14.85 -8.07
C MET A 97 -17.46 -16.08 -7.35
N ALA A 98 -16.99 -17.29 -7.68
CA ALA A 98 -17.49 -18.52 -7.07
C ALA A 98 -17.13 -18.61 -5.58
N LYS A 99 -15.89 -18.28 -5.22
CA LYS A 99 -15.46 -18.19 -3.82
C LYS A 99 -16.22 -17.10 -3.09
N THR A 100 -16.35 -15.93 -3.69
CA THR A 100 -17.10 -14.81 -3.10
C THR A 100 -18.54 -15.25 -2.82
N TYR A 101 -19.22 -15.91 -3.78
CA TYR A 101 -20.59 -16.41 -3.61
C TYR A 101 -20.73 -17.39 -2.44
N SER A 102 -19.75 -18.29 -2.23
CA SER A 102 -19.79 -19.22 -1.08
C SER A 102 -19.76 -18.53 0.29
N GLU A 103 -19.27 -17.28 0.34
CA GLU A 103 -19.21 -16.44 1.55
C GLU A 103 -20.42 -15.49 1.65
N MET A 104 -21.28 -15.43 0.63
CA MET A 104 -22.48 -14.58 0.61
C MET A 104 -23.61 -15.19 1.45
N SER A 105 -24.52 -14.32 1.90
CA SER A 105 -25.74 -14.70 2.60
C SER A 105 -26.94 -13.98 2.00
N PRO A 106 -28.11 -14.64 1.85
CA PRO A 106 -29.33 -13.99 1.36
C PRO A 106 -29.79 -12.79 2.19
N LYS A 107 -29.30 -12.67 3.44
CA LYS A 107 -29.63 -11.56 4.34
C LYS A 107 -28.70 -10.35 4.18
N VAL A 108 -27.60 -10.49 3.44
CA VAL A 108 -26.57 -9.46 3.29
C VAL A 108 -26.40 -9.14 1.81
N PRO A 109 -26.83 -7.96 1.33
CA PRO A 109 -26.66 -7.60 -0.06
C PRO A 109 -25.18 -7.45 -0.41
N VAL A 110 -24.84 -7.75 -1.66
CA VAL A 110 -23.47 -7.61 -2.19
C VAL A 110 -23.45 -6.49 -3.22
N PHE A 111 -22.40 -5.68 -3.18
CA PHE A 111 -22.14 -4.63 -4.15
C PHE A 111 -20.78 -4.85 -4.82
N PHE A 112 -20.68 -4.47 -6.08
CA PHE A 112 -19.44 -4.47 -6.84
C PHE A 112 -18.95 -3.04 -7.01
N VAL A 113 -17.68 -2.78 -6.74
CA VAL A 113 -17.02 -1.52 -7.08
C VAL A 113 -16.24 -1.76 -8.37
N LEU A 114 -16.65 -1.05 -9.43
CA LEU A 114 -16.18 -1.31 -10.79
C LEU A 114 -15.19 -0.25 -11.23
N PHE A 115 -14.17 -0.70 -11.95
CA PHE A 115 -13.37 0.17 -12.80
C PHE A 115 -14.05 0.30 -14.16
N PRO A 116 -13.81 1.40 -14.90
CA PRO A 116 -14.32 1.56 -16.26
C PRO A 116 -13.97 0.34 -17.14
N GLY A 117 -14.98 -0.21 -17.83
CA GLY A 117 -14.82 -1.36 -18.71
C GLY A 117 -14.90 -2.74 -18.01
N VAL A 118 -15.14 -2.80 -16.71
CA VAL A 118 -15.38 -4.05 -15.97
C VAL A 118 -16.87 -4.20 -15.68
N ASP A 119 -17.48 -5.29 -16.15
CA ASP A 119 -18.88 -5.65 -15.88
C ASP A 119 -18.95 -7.01 -15.16
N PRO A 120 -19.49 -7.09 -13.93
CA PRO A 120 -19.59 -8.33 -13.16
C PRO A 120 -20.81 -9.18 -13.56
N THR A 121 -21.73 -8.63 -14.36
CA THR A 121 -23.00 -9.27 -14.73
C THR A 121 -22.80 -10.68 -15.30
N PRO A 122 -21.85 -10.93 -16.23
CA PRO A 122 -21.65 -12.27 -16.79
C PRO A 122 -21.24 -13.33 -15.77
N ASP A 123 -20.52 -12.94 -14.72
CA ASP A 123 -20.12 -13.86 -13.65
C ASP A 123 -21.28 -14.14 -12.70
N VAL A 124 -22.11 -13.13 -12.39
CA VAL A 124 -23.34 -13.30 -11.60
C VAL A 124 -24.33 -14.23 -12.31
N GLU A 125 -24.56 -14.02 -13.60
CA GLU A 125 -25.43 -14.88 -14.41
C GLU A 125 -24.93 -16.32 -14.47
N ARG A 126 -23.61 -16.53 -14.56
CA ARG A 126 -23.01 -17.86 -14.55
C ARG A 126 -23.23 -18.57 -13.22
N ILE A 127 -23.11 -17.87 -12.10
CA ILE A 127 -23.45 -18.42 -10.79
C ILE A 127 -24.94 -18.76 -10.72
N GLY A 128 -25.82 -17.86 -11.17
CA GLY A 128 -27.27 -18.11 -11.20
C GLY A 128 -27.62 -19.41 -11.92
N LYS A 129 -27.03 -19.65 -13.10
CA LYS A 129 -27.25 -20.88 -13.88
C LYS A 129 -26.90 -22.15 -13.12
N ASN A 130 -25.91 -22.14 -12.23
CA ASN A 130 -25.56 -23.30 -11.40
C ASN A 130 -26.62 -23.64 -10.35
N TYR A 131 -27.56 -22.73 -10.09
CA TYR A 131 -28.65 -22.88 -9.12
C TYR A 131 -30.04 -22.77 -9.78
N ASP A 132 -30.11 -23.08 -11.08
CA ASP A 132 -31.34 -23.00 -11.88
C ASP A 132 -32.01 -21.61 -11.80
N LYS A 133 -31.17 -20.56 -11.75
CA LYS A 133 -31.60 -19.16 -11.84
C LYS A 133 -31.17 -18.55 -13.15
N SER A 134 -32.10 -17.98 -13.91
CA SER A 134 -31.79 -17.33 -15.18
C SER A 134 -32.64 -16.10 -15.44
N LEU A 135 -32.19 -15.27 -16.38
CA LEU A 135 -33.00 -14.18 -16.90
C LEU A 135 -34.21 -14.71 -17.67
N SER A 136 -34.05 -15.83 -18.38
CA SER A 136 -35.08 -16.41 -19.27
C SER A 136 -36.28 -17.00 -18.53
N ASP A 137 -36.09 -17.52 -17.32
CA ASP A 137 -37.17 -18.05 -16.47
C ASP A 137 -37.72 -17.00 -15.48
N GLY A 138 -37.16 -15.79 -15.49
CA GLY A 138 -37.58 -14.68 -14.61
C GLY A 138 -37.17 -14.83 -13.14
N THR A 139 -36.36 -15.83 -12.78
CA THR A 139 -35.90 -16.03 -11.39
C THR A 139 -34.63 -15.25 -11.05
N LEU A 140 -33.91 -14.76 -12.05
CA LEU A 140 -32.90 -13.70 -11.93
C LEU A 140 -33.44 -12.43 -12.61
N LEU A 141 -33.41 -11.30 -11.91
CA LEU A 141 -33.83 -10.01 -12.45
C LEU A 141 -32.62 -9.08 -12.49
N ASN A 142 -32.28 -8.58 -13.67
CA ASN A 142 -31.25 -7.56 -13.84
C ASN A 142 -31.91 -6.21 -14.18
N ILE A 143 -31.58 -5.18 -13.41
CA ILE A 143 -32.15 -3.84 -13.55
C ILE A 143 -31.01 -2.84 -13.67
N SER A 144 -30.88 -2.24 -14.85
CA SER A 144 -29.92 -1.16 -15.08
C SER A 144 -30.46 0.16 -14.53
N MET A 145 -29.70 0.81 -13.66
CA MET A 145 -30.01 2.16 -13.17
C MET A 145 -29.44 3.20 -14.15
N GLY A 146 -30.22 4.20 -14.57
CA GLY A 146 -29.71 5.22 -15.49
C GLY A 146 -30.65 6.37 -15.86
N GLN A 147 -31.96 6.17 -15.80
CA GLN A 147 -32.95 7.25 -15.98
C GLN A 147 -34.17 6.91 -15.12
N GLY A 148 -34.33 7.62 -14.01
CA GLY A 148 -35.47 7.56 -13.10
C GLY A 148 -35.65 8.93 -12.47
#